data_AF-A0A7W1II34-F1
#
_entry.id   AF-A0A7W1II34-F1
#
_cell.length_a   1.000
_cell.length_b   1.000
_cell.length_c   1.000
_cell.angle_alpha   90.00
_cell.angle_beta   90.00
_cell.angle_gamma   90.00
#
_symmetry.space_group_name_H-M   'P 1'
#
loop_
_entity.id
_entity.type
_entity.pdbx_description
1 polymer ?
#
loop_
_entity_poly.entity_id
_entity_poly.type
_entity_poly.pdbx_seq_one_letter_code
_entity_poly.pdbx_strand_id
1 'polypeptide(L)'
;MMRDDTTRERDRQFRSEALRWLPQVTRFALSLERDEADADDLVQETFLKAYEAWGTYTPGTECRGWLFTVCRHTFYRRRRREERQLSCDDPELEALAAAAVHASALQGGYADLFTRFDLSDAIDRAI
;
A
#
# COMPACT_ATOMS: atom_id res chain seq x y z
N MET A 1 -7.26 31.75 -8.38
CA MET A 1 -7.82 31.66 -7.02
C MET A 1 -8.56 30.35 -6.76
N MET A 2 -9.30 29.76 -7.72
CA MET A 2 -10.06 28.49 -7.52
C MET A 2 -9.24 27.19 -7.32
N ARG A 3 -7.99 27.10 -7.80
CA ARG A 3 -7.15 25.87 -7.62
C ARG A 3 -6.71 25.62 -6.18
N ASP A 4 -6.71 26.64 -5.33
CA ASP A 4 -6.30 26.56 -3.93
C ASP A 4 -7.40 25.93 -3.06
N ASP A 5 -8.67 26.16 -3.40
CA ASP A 5 -9.83 25.65 -2.66
C ASP A 5 -10.03 24.14 -2.85
N THR A 6 -9.83 23.64 -4.09
CA THR A 6 -9.93 22.21 -4.41
C THR A 6 -8.85 21.37 -3.73
N THR A 7 -7.63 21.90 -3.60
CA THR A 7 -6.53 21.20 -2.91
C THR A 7 -6.80 21.16 -1.41
N ARG A 8 -7.24 22.27 -0.82
CA ARG A 8 -7.59 22.34 0.61
C ARG A 8 -8.72 21.40 0.99
N GLU A 9 -9.71 21.24 0.12
CA GLU A 9 -10.80 20.27 0.33
C GLU A 9 -10.28 18.83 0.26
N ARG A 10 -9.44 18.51 -0.73
CA ARG A 10 -8.79 17.20 -0.85
C ARG A 10 -8.00 16.83 0.41
N ASP A 11 -7.22 17.79 0.93
CA ASP A 11 -6.40 17.62 2.12
C ASP A 11 -7.25 17.35 3.35
N ARG A 12 -8.37 18.08 3.48
CA ARG A 12 -9.32 17.91 4.59
C ARG A 12 -9.94 16.52 4.56
N GLN A 13 -10.40 16.06 3.41
CA GLN A 13 -11.02 14.74 3.23
C GLN A 13 -10.04 13.61 3.51
N PHE A 14 -8.82 13.68 2.93
CA PHE A 14 -7.76 12.70 3.20
C PHE A 14 -7.45 12.64 4.70
N ARG A 15 -7.31 13.80 5.34
CA ARG A 15 -7.03 13.88 6.77
C ARG A 15 -8.12 13.25 7.63
N SER A 16 -9.40 13.47 7.30
CA SER A 16 -10.51 12.92 8.08
C SER A 16 -10.71 11.41 7.86
N GLU A 17 -10.49 10.92 6.64
CA GLU A 17 -10.83 9.54 6.28
C GLU A 17 -9.64 8.58 6.35
N ALA A 18 -8.45 9.00 5.91
CA ALA A 18 -7.28 8.14 5.85
C ALA A 18 -6.47 8.14 7.16
N LEU A 19 -6.16 9.33 7.72
CA LEU A 19 -5.24 9.41 8.88
C LEU A 19 -5.81 8.78 10.16
N ARG A 20 -7.13 8.64 10.28
CA ARG A 20 -7.75 7.90 11.39
C ARG A 20 -7.32 6.42 11.45
N TRP A 21 -6.85 5.87 10.32
CA TRP A 21 -6.39 4.48 10.20
C TRP A 21 -4.87 4.34 10.38
N LEU A 22 -4.15 5.43 10.63
CA LEU A 22 -2.70 5.43 10.82
C LEU A 22 -2.24 4.39 11.87
N PRO A 23 -2.88 4.28 13.06
CA PRO A 23 -2.46 3.27 14.04
C PRO A 23 -2.59 1.82 13.53
N GLN A 24 -3.66 1.51 12.82
CA GLN A 24 -3.90 0.17 12.28
C GLN A 24 -2.95 -0.15 11.13
N VAL A 25 -2.69 0.80 10.23
CA VAL A 25 -1.70 0.65 9.15
C VAL A 25 -0.29 0.48 9.73
N THR A 26 0.04 1.18 10.81
CA THR A 26 1.33 1.06 11.50
C THR A 26 1.51 -0.33 12.11
N ARG A 27 0.52 -0.84 12.84
CA ARG A 27 0.53 -2.23 13.35
C ARG A 27 0.67 -3.25 12.25
N PHE A 28 -0.01 -3.03 11.13
CA PHE A 28 0.08 -3.90 9.97
C PHE A 28 1.49 -3.85 9.34
N ALA A 29 2.09 -2.67 9.17
CA ALA A 29 3.46 -2.53 8.68
C ALA A 29 4.48 -3.21 9.61
N LEU A 30 4.34 -3.07 10.93
CA LEU A 30 5.16 -3.76 11.94
C LEU A 30 5.04 -5.29 11.87
N SER A 31 3.91 -5.83 11.37
CA SER A 31 3.76 -7.27 11.16
C SER A 31 4.44 -7.77 9.88
N LEU A 32 4.77 -6.86 8.94
CA LEU A 32 5.39 -7.19 7.66
C LEU A 32 6.92 -7.01 7.71
N GLU A 33 7.39 -5.96 8.38
CA GLU A 33 8.81 -5.64 8.48
C GLU A 33 9.46 -6.28 9.72
N ARG A 34 10.79 -6.37 9.70
CA ARG A 34 11.58 -7.01 10.76
C ARG A 34 11.93 -6.07 11.90
N ASP A 35 11.96 -4.77 11.63
CA ASP A 35 12.26 -3.73 12.61
C ASP A 35 11.33 -2.51 12.47
N GLU A 36 11.36 -1.66 13.49
CA GLU A 36 10.48 -0.50 13.63
C GLU A 36 10.81 0.61 12.62
N ALA A 37 12.08 0.78 12.25
CA ALA A 37 12.49 1.82 11.31
C ALA A 37 11.98 1.50 9.89
N ASP A 38 12.13 0.25 9.46
CA ASP A 38 11.61 -0.22 8.18
C ASP A 38 10.07 -0.13 8.11
N ALA A 39 9.39 -0.42 9.23
CA ALA A 39 7.94 -0.29 9.33
C ALA A 39 7.49 1.18 9.22
N ASP A 40 8.18 2.10 9.90
CA ASP A 40 7.88 3.53 9.84
C ASP A 40 8.06 4.10 8.43
N ASP A 41 9.13 3.70 7.74
CA ASP A 41 9.36 4.07 6.34
C ASP A 41 8.26 3.52 5.43
N LEU A 42 7.85 2.26 5.63
CA LEU A 42 6.74 1.64 4.90
C LEU A 42 5.42 2.40 5.13
N VAL A 43 5.12 2.82 6.36
CA VAL A 43 3.93 3.61 6.69
C VAL A 43 3.98 4.96 5.97
N GLN A 44 5.10 5.67 6.05
CA GLN A 44 5.25 6.96 5.38
C GLN A 44 5.04 6.85 3.86
N GLU A 45 5.70 5.89 3.20
CA GLU A 45 5.55 5.68 1.77
C GLU A 45 4.12 5.27 1.39
N THR A 46 3.46 4.48 2.24
CA THR A 46 2.05 4.09 2.08
C THR A 46 1.14 5.31 2.05
N PHE A 47 1.24 6.18 3.05
CA PHE A 47 0.38 7.37 3.14
C PHE A 47 0.70 8.40 2.06
N LEU A 48 1.95 8.52 1.62
CA LEU A 48 2.33 9.35 0.49
C LEU A 48 1.65 8.87 -0.81
N LYS A 49 1.77 7.58 -1.12
CA LYS A 49 1.12 6.98 -2.31
C LYS A 49 -0.40 7.02 -2.23
N ALA A 50 -0.97 6.82 -1.04
CA ALA A 50 -2.39 6.96 -0.83
C ALA A 50 -2.83 8.40 -1.11
N TYR A 51 -2.10 9.40 -0.63
CA TYR A 51 -2.42 10.81 -0.89
C TYR A 51 -2.31 11.17 -2.39
N GLU A 52 -1.32 10.65 -3.11
CA GLU A 52 -1.19 10.80 -4.56
C GLU A 52 -2.37 10.17 -5.32
N ALA A 53 -2.78 8.97 -4.90
CA ALA A 53 -3.90 8.24 -5.49
C ALA A 53 -5.28 8.74 -5.01
N TRP A 54 -5.34 9.65 -4.03
CA TRP A 54 -6.58 10.08 -3.40
C TRP A 54 -7.57 10.71 -4.38
N GLY A 55 -7.09 11.36 -5.44
CA GLY A 55 -7.96 11.90 -6.49
C GLY A 55 -8.75 10.83 -7.26
N THR A 56 -8.35 9.56 -7.16
CA THR A 56 -9.03 8.40 -7.77
C THR A 56 -9.86 7.60 -6.76
N TYR A 57 -9.73 7.93 -5.48
CA TYR A 57 -10.49 7.27 -4.42
C TYR A 57 -11.94 7.73 -4.45
N THR A 58 -12.88 6.78 -4.41
CA THR A 58 -14.31 7.06 -4.33
C THR A 58 -14.73 7.09 -2.87
N PRO A 59 -15.19 8.25 -2.34
CA PRO A 59 -15.69 8.37 -0.97
C PRO A 59 -16.86 7.40 -0.73
N GLY A 60 -16.92 6.82 0.48
CA GLY A 60 -17.95 5.83 0.85
C GLY A 60 -17.57 4.37 0.55
N THR A 61 -16.36 4.12 0.05
CA THR A 61 -15.76 2.78 -0.02
C THR A 61 -14.98 2.46 1.27
N GLU A 62 -14.51 1.21 1.41
CA GLU A 62 -13.77 0.74 2.58
C GLU A 62 -12.32 1.30 2.60
N CYS A 63 -12.15 2.52 3.12
CA CYS A 63 -10.86 3.25 3.15
C CYS A 63 -9.74 2.44 3.82
N ARG A 64 -10.04 1.68 4.88
CA ARG A 64 -9.04 0.91 5.64
C ARG A 64 -8.44 -0.19 4.77
N GLY A 65 -9.27 -0.98 4.09
CA GLY A 65 -8.85 -2.06 3.20
C GLY A 65 -8.11 -1.54 1.98
N TRP A 66 -8.49 -0.37 1.48
CA TRP A 66 -7.71 0.32 0.45
C TRP A 66 -6.31 0.71 0.95
N LEU A 67 -6.19 1.32 2.14
CA LEU A 67 -4.88 1.64 2.74
C LEU A 67 -4.02 0.39 2.98
N PHE A 68 -4.62 -0.71 3.43
CA PHE A 68 -3.89 -1.99 3.60
C PHE A 68 -3.40 -2.54 2.27
N THR A 69 -4.18 -2.37 1.20
CA THR A 69 -3.76 -2.74 -0.16
C THR A 69 -2.57 -1.90 -0.62
N VAL A 70 -2.62 -0.57 -0.42
CA VAL A 70 -1.51 0.34 -0.74
C VAL A 70 -0.25 -0.03 0.05
N CYS A 71 -0.39 -0.34 1.35
CA CYS A 71 0.70 -0.76 2.22
C CYS A 71 1.36 -2.03 1.72
N ARG A 72 0.56 -3.07 1.48
CA ARG A 72 1.04 -4.37 0.98
C ARG A 72 1.73 -4.24 -0.38
N HIS A 73 1.16 -3.49 -1.32
CA HIS A 73 1.79 -3.26 -2.62
C HIS A 73 3.11 -2.52 -2.49
N THR A 74 3.20 -1.57 -1.55
CA THR A 74 4.44 -0.84 -1.27
C THR A 74 5.50 -1.77 -0.71
N PHE A 75 5.17 -2.58 0.30
CA PHE A 75 6.05 -3.60 0.87
C PHE A 75 6.61 -4.55 -0.19
N TYR A 76 5.74 -5.18 -1.00
CA TYR A 76 6.21 -6.13 -2.01
C TYR A 76 7.03 -5.47 -3.12
N ARG A 77 6.72 -4.21 -3.49
CA ARG A 77 7.55 -3.47 -4.46
C ARG A 77 8.93 -3.17 -3.89
N ARG A 78 9.01 -2.80 -2.61
CA ARG A 78 10.27 -2.60 -1.89
C ARG A 78 11.09 -3.89 -1.85
N ARG A 79 10.51 -4.99 -1.37
CA ARG A 79 11.13 -6.33 -1.35
C ARG A 79 11.62 -6.77 -2.73
N ARG A 80 10.80 -6.67 -3.78
CA ARG A 80 11.21 -7.00 -5.16
C ARG A 80 12.33 -6.11 -5.69
N ARG A 81 12.44 -4.86 -5.23
CA ARG A 81 13.53 -3.96 -5.62
C ARG A 81 14.82 -4.34 -4.90
N GLU A 82 14.74 -4.69 -3.63
CA GLU A 82 15.87 -5.21 -2.84
C GLU A 82 16.35 -6.55 -3.41
N GLU A 83 15.44 -7.49 -3.69
CA GLU A 83 15.75 -8.76 -4.36
C GLU A 83 16.38 -8.54 -5.74
N ARG A 84 15.87 -7.60 -6.54
CA ARG A 84 16.52 -7.24 -7.82
C ARG A 84 17.87 -6.60 -7.61
N GLN A 85 18.07 -5.76 -6.62
CA GLN A 85 19.40 -5.20 -6.33
C GLN A 85 20.39 -6.28 -5.91
N LEU A 86 19.91 -7.34 -5.25
CA LEU A 86 20.69 -8.53 -4.92
C LEU A 86 20.84 -9.49 -6.12
N SER A 87 19.89 -9.49 -7.07
CA SER A 87 19.80 -10.41 -8.21
C SER A 87 20.27 -9.80 -9.54
N CYS A 88 20.54 -8.49 -9.62
CA CYS A 88 21.07 -7.78 -10.78
C CYS A 88 22.47 -8.24 -11.21
N ASP A 89 22.94 -9.36 -10.68
CA ASP A 89 23.92 -10.22 -11.31
C ASP A 89 23.34 -11.04 -12.50
N ASP A 90 22.01 -11.03 -12.77
CA ASP A 90 21.37 -11.77 -13.88
C ASP A 90 20.19 -11.02 -14.59
N PRO A 91 20.35 -10.62 -15.87
CA PRO A 91 19.38 -9.80 -16.62
C PRO A 91 18.16 -10.55 -17.18
N GLU A 92 18.16 -11.88 -17.25
CA GLU A 92 17.06 -12.64 -17.88
C GLU A 92 15.84 -12.75 -16.95
N LEU A 93 16.08 -12.73 -15.63
CA LEU A 93 15.06 -12.74 -14.59
C LEU A 93 14.26 -11.44 -14.51
N GLU A 94 14.85 -10.31 -14.91
CA GLU A 94 14.22 -8.98 -14.87
C GLU A 94 13.05 -8.87 -15.87
N ALA A 95 13.22 -9.41 -17.07
CA ALA A 95 12.21 -9.41 -18.12
C ALA A 95 10.97 -10.25 -17.72
N LEU A 96 11.19 -11.39 -17.06
CA LEU A 96 10.12 -12.28 -16.61
C LEU A 96 9.28 -11.65 -15.47
N ALA A 97 9.93 -10.96 -14.54
CA ALA A 97 9.28 -10.31 -13.40
C ALA A 97 8.36 -9.14 -13.83
N ALA A 98 8.78 -8.36 -14.84
CA ALA A 98 7.98 -7.26 -15.39
C ALA A 98 6.68 -7.77 -16.06
N ALA A 99 6.77 -8.87 -16.81
CA ALA A 99 5.62 -9.50 -17.46
C ALA A 99 4.59 -10.03 -16.45
N ALA A 100 5.06 -10.67 -15.37
CA ALA A 100 4.19 -11.22 -14.33
C ALA A 100 3.42 -10.14 -13.55
N VAL A 101 4.04 -8.99 -13.30
CA VAL A 101 3.39 -7.85 -12.63
C VAL A 101 2.28 -7.24 -13.50
N HIS A 102 2.50 -7.14 -14.81
CA HIS A 102 1.50 -6.62 -15.74
C HIS A 102 0.29 -7.57 -15.86
N ALA A 103 0.52 -8.88 -15.91
CA ALA A 103 -0.55 -9.88 -15.98
C ALA A 103 -1.43 -9.91 -14.71
N SER A 104 -0.82 -9.77 -13.53
CA SER A 104 -1.53 -9.77 -12.25
C SER A 104 -2.43 -8.54 -12.06
N ALA A 105 -2.12 -7.42 -12.71
CA ALA A 105 -2.89 -6.18 -12.59
C ALA A 105 -4.24 -6.22 -13.31
N LEU A 106 -4.45 -7.17 -14.24
CA LEU A 106 -5.65 -7.26 -15.06
C LEU A 106 -6.71 -8.25 -14.55
N GLN A 107 -6.41 -9.07 -13.54
CA GLN A 107 -7.27 -10.23 -13.20
C GLN A 107 -7.87 -10.28 -11.78
N GLY A 108 -7.41 -9.49 -10.80
CA GLY A 108 -7.80 -9.67 -9.40
C GLY A 108 -8.65 -8.55 -8.82
N GLY A 109 -9.92 -8.83 -8.52
CA GLY A 109 -10.72 -7.98 -7.63
C GLY A 109 -10.17 -7.98 -6.20
N TYR A 110 -10.39 -6.88 -5.46
CA TYR A 110 -9.76 -6.60 -4.16
C TYR A 110 -10.02 -7.64 -3.03
N ALA A 111 -11.08 -8.44 -3.11
CA ALA A 111 -11.49 -9.36 -2.04
C ALA A 111 -10.67 -10.66 -1.98
N ASP A 112 -10.15 -11.16 -3.11
CA ASP A 112 -9.37 -12.41 -3.16
C ASP A 112 -7.95 -12.23 -2.58
N LEU A 113 -7.46 -10.98 -2.55
CA LEU A 113 -6.12 -10.67 -2.05
C LEU A 113 -5.99 -10.88 -0.54
N PHE A 114 -7.04 -10.59 0.23
CA PHE A 114 -7.03 -10.73 1.70
C PHE A 114 -7.04 -12.20 2.15
N THR A 115 -7.59 -13.10 1.34
CA THR A 115 -7.73 -14.52 1.65
C THR A 115 -6.43 -15.31 1.45
N ARG A 116 -5.58 -14.86 0.51
CA ARG A 116 -4.44 -15.66 0.02
C ARG A 116 -3.22 -15.68 0.93
N PHE A 117 -3.17 -14.74 1.86
CA PHE A 117 -2.21 -14.71 2.98
C PHE A 117 -3.07 -14.38 4.19
N ASP A 118 -3.02 -15.24 5.21
CA ASP A 118 -3.78 -15.26 6.46
C ASP A 118 -3.71 -13.93 7.25
N LEU A 119 -4.19 -12.85 6.63
CA LEU A 119 -4.12 -11.49 7.11
C LEU A 119 -5.35 -11.14 7.94
N SER A 120 -6.45 -11.86 7.75
CA SER A 120 -7.61 -11.76 8.63
C SER A 120 -7.17 -11.97 10.08
N ASP A 121 -6.35 -12.99 10.34
CA ASP A 121 -5.78 -13.25 11.67
C ASP A 121 -4.86 -12.12 12.17
N ALA A 122 -4.02 -11.55 11.30
CA ALA A 122 -3.16 -10.42 11.66
C ALA A 122 -3.95 -9.14 11.93
N ILE A 123 -5.04 -8.93 11.18
CA ILE A 123 -5.96 -7.82 11.32
C ILE A 123 -6.81 -7.97 12.59
N ASP A 124 -7.25 -9.18 12.91
CA ASP A 124 -8.03 -9.53 14.10
C ASP A 124 -7.20 -9.41 15.38
N ARG A 125 -5.89 -9.69 15.33
CA ARG A 125 -4.96 -9.41 16.44
C ARG A 125 -4.64 -7.93 16.63
N ALA A 126 -4.91 -7.10 15.63
CA ALA A 126 -4.60 -5.67 15.63
C ALA A 126 -5.79 -4.78 15.99
N ILE A 127 -7.00 -5.34 16.11
CA ILE A 127 -8.22 -4.69 16.64
C ILE A 127 -8.29 -4.96 18.15
#